data_AF-A0AAW1E2X2-F1
#
_entry.id   AF-A0AAW1E2X2-F1
#
_cell.length_a   1.000
_cell.length_b   1.000
_cell.length_c   1.000
_cell.angle_alpha   90.00
_cell.angle_beta   90.00
_cell.angle_gamma   90.00
#
_symmetry.space_group_name_H-M   'P 1'
#
loop_
_entity.id
_entity.type
_entity.pdbx_description
1 polymer ?
#
loop_
_entity_poly.entity_id
_entity_poly.type
_entity_poly.pdbx_seq_one_letter_code
_entity_poly.pdbx_strand_id
1 'polypeptide(L)'
;MAYLGPRLGPSRIFVPGVSAFRLLGMVAMADMGLSMSLSPLERLDFDNVTLKKLPVDSSEEPGVRQVKGACFSRVKPQPLTKPRFVAVSHEALALLGLSGEEVLHDPLGPEYLSGSRVMPGSQPAAHCYCGHQFGQFAGQLGDGAACYLGEVKVPAGQDPELLRESSSSHV
;
A
#
# COMPACT_ATOMS: atom_id res chain seq x y z
N MET A 1 43.72 -50.20 21.22
CA MET A 1 44.08 -50.57 22.62
C MET A 1 45.21 -49.65 23.05
N ALA A 2 44.85 -48.41 23.39
CA ALA A 2 45.68 -47.24 23.04
C ALA A 2 46.67 -46.88 24.16
N TYR A 3 47.96 -47.14 23.99
CA TYR A 3 49.01 -46.35 23.32
C TYR A 3 49.29 -45.01 24.04
N LEU A 4 50.37 -44.94 24.83
CA LEU A 4 51.73 -44.47 24.46
C LEU A 4 51.81 -42.94 24.31
N GLY A 5 52.75 -42.31 25.02
CA GLY A 5 53.16 -40.92 24.79
C GLY A 5 53.71 -40.67 23.37
N PRO A 6 54.15 -39.44 23.02
CA PRO A 6 55.35 -38.91 23.66
C PRO A 6 55.41 -37.37 23.88
N ARG A 7 56.54 -37.01 24.50
CA ARG A 7 57.21 -35.73 24.80
C ARG A 7 57.16 -34.65 23.71
N LEU A 8 57.31 -33.39 24.15
CA LEU A 8 58.26 -32.32 23.71
C LEU A 8 57.80 -31.02 24.44
N GLY A 9 58.51 -30.47 25.43
CA GLY A 9 59.71 -29.63 25.28
C GLY A 9 59.33 -28.15 25.48
N PRO A 10 59.98 -27.38 26.39
CA PRO A 10 59.64 -25.98 26.64
C PRO A 10 60.46 -25.05 25.74
N SER A 11 59.83 -24.03 25.17
CA SER A 11 60.55 -22.94 24.51
C SER A 11 59.85 -21.61 24.81
N ARG A 12 60.42 -20.88 25.77
CA ARG A 12 60.26 -19.42 25.84
C ARG A 12 61.18 -18.77 24.82
N ILE A 13 60.84 -17.51 24.51
CA ILE A 13 61.67 -16.43 23.92
C ILE A 13 61.59 -16.36 22.39
N PHE A 14 60.95 -15.31 21.87
CA PHE A 14 61.65 -14.12 21.36
C PHE A 14 60.64 -13.10 20.81
N VAL A 15 60.68 -11.88 21.32
CA VAL A 15 60.02 -10.68 20.78
C VAL A 15 60.94 -10.15 19.68
N PRO A 16 60.45 -9.76 18.49
CA PRO A 16 60.26 -8.32 18.27
C PRO A 16 59.18 -7.95 17.24
N GLY A 17 58.82 -6.67 17.22
CA GLY A 17 58.30 -6.03 16.02
C GLY A 17 56.84 -5.61 16.12
N VAL A 18 56.61 -4.50 16.81
CA VAL A 18 55.44 -3.66 16.55
C VAL A 18 55.57 -3.17 15.11
N SER A 19 54.82 -3.77 14.19
CA SER A 19 54.60 -3.21 12.86
C SER A 19 53.25 -2.52 12.87
N ALA A 20 53.29 -1.19 12.97
CA ALA A 20 52.12 -0.35 12.82
C ALA A 20 51.63 -0.42 11.36
N PHE A 21 50.76 -1.38 11.08
CA PHE A 21 49.99 -1.37 9.83
C PHE A 21 48.95 -0.26 9.93
N ARG A 22 49.19 0.84 9.20
CA ARG A 22 48.16 1.81 8.85
C ARG A 22 47.01 1.06 8.19
N LEU A 23 45.89 0.96 8.91
CA LEU A 23 44.61 0.57 8.37
C LEU A 23 44.17 1.69 7.40
N LEU A 24 44.58 1.59 6.15
CA LEU A 24 43.98 2.38 5.07
C LEU A 24 42.58 1.79 4.87
N GLY A 25 41.56 2.61 5.12
CA GLY A 25 40.17 2.19 5.26
C GLY A 25 39.68 1.32 4.10
N MET A 26 39.22 0.12 4.43
CA MET A 26 38.15 -0.54 3.70
C MET A 26 36.83 -0.12 4.35
N VAL A 27 36.42 1.12 4.12
CA VAL A 27 35.01 1.51 4.19
C VAL A 27 34.54 1.61 2.75
N ALA A 28 34.20 0.47 2.17
CA ALA A 28 33.46 0.38 0.94
C ALA A 28 32.89 -1.03 0.85
N MET A 29 31.60 -1.14 0.53
CA MET A 29 30.88 -2.38 0.18
C MET A 29 30.13 -3.10 1.32
N ALA A 30 29.42 -2.36 2.19
CA ALA A 30 28.28 -2.92 2.93
C ALA A 30 27.13 -1.91 3.14
N ASP A 31 27.08 -0.86 2.32
CA ASP A 31 25.95 0.07 2.24
C ASP A 31 25.42 0.12 0.80
N MET A 32 25.16 -1.06 0.24
CA MET A 32 24.09 -1.19 -0.75
C MET A 32 22.84 -1.59 0.02
N GLY A 33 22.38 -0.69 0.89
CA GLY A 33 21.01 -0.74 1.35
C GLY A 33 20.13 -0.83 0.12
N LEU A 34 19.35 -1.90 0.00
CA LEU A 34 18.11 -1.85 -0.75
C LEU A 34 17.27 -0.75 -0.08
N SER A 35 17.44 0.49 -0.52
CA SER A 35 16.30 1.39 -0.61
C SER A 35 15.35 0.70 -1.59
N MET A 36 14.53 -0.22 -1.08
CA MET A 36 13.30 -0.55 -1.79
C MET A 36 12.58 0.78 -1.88
N SER A 37 12.64 1.42 -3.04
CA SER A 37 11.87 2.62 -3.31
C SER A 37 10.43 2.25 -3.00
N LEU A 38 9.88 2.82 -1.93
CA LEU A 38 8.47 2.63 -1.59
C LEU A 38 7.64 2.97 -2.82
N SER A 39 6.61 2.17 -3.10
CA SER A 39 5.73 2.44 -4.23
C SER A 39 5.19 3.88 -4.10
N PRO A 40 5.08 4.65 -5.19
CA PRO A 40 4.49 5.99 -5.13
C PRO A 40 3.11 6.01 -4.47
N LEU A 41 2.33 4.94 -4.64
CA LEU A 41 0.98 4.78 -4.09
C LEU A 41 0.99 4.53 -2.57
N GLU A 42 2.07 3.98 -2.01
CA GLU A 42 2.21 3.80 -0.56
C GLU A 42 2.47 5.13 0.17
N ARG A 43 2.80 6.20 -0.56
CA ARG A 43 3.01 7.55 -0.01
C ARG A 43 1.71 8.34 0.13
N LEU A 44 0.59 7.83 -0.37
CA LEU A 44 -0.71 8.51 -0.30
C LEU A 44 -1.19 8.62 1.15
N ASP A 45 -1.55 9.84 1.57
CA ASP A 45 -2.07 10.12 2.91
C ASP A 45 -3.60 9.95 2.92
N PHE A 46 -4.07 8.77 3.34
CA PHE A 46 -5.49 8.45 3.43
C PHE A 46 -6.14 9.04 4.69
N ASP A 47 -7.28 9.70 4.51
CA ASP A 47 -8.11 10.22 5.60
C ASP A 47 -9.43 9.43 5.76
N ASN A 48 -10.01 8.92 4.66
CA ASN A 48 -11.26 8.14 4.69
C ASN A 48 -12.40 8.84 5.47
N VAL A 49 -12.55 10.15 5.22
CA VAL A 49 -13.47 11.05 5.94
C VAL A 49 -14.91 10.53 5.92
N THR A 50 -15.36 9.98 4.79
CA THR A 50 -16.69 9.43 4.59
C THR A 50 -16.96 8.27 5.55
N LEU A 51 -16.02 7.35 5.71
CA LEU A 51 -16.16 6.21 6.64
C LEU A 51 -16.07 6.61 8.12
N LYS A 52 -15.54 7.80 8.42
CA LYS A 52 -15.52 8.37 9.78
C LYS A 52 -16.83 9.09 10.12
N LYS A 53 -17.48 9.69 9.11
CA LYS A 53 -18.66 10.55 9.30
C LYS A 53 -19.98 9.84 9.08
N LEU A 54 -20.02 8.84 8.22
CA LEU A 54 -21.24 8.13 7.88
C LEU A 54 -21.33 6.79 8.62
N PRO A 55 -22.54 6.32 8.95
CA PRO A 55 -22.74 5.01 9.55
C PRO A 55 -22.10 3.89 8.71
N VAL A 56 -21.26 3.07 9.35
CA VAL A 56 -20.64 1.89 8.75
C VAL A 56 -21.22 0.64 9.40
N ASP A 57 -21.54 -0.35 8.59
CA ASP A 57 -22.06 -1.64 9.01
C ASP A 57 -21.04 -2.33 9.93
N SER A 58 -21.53 -2.81 11.08
CA SER A 58 -20.73 -3.55 12.05
C SER A 58 -20.47 -5.00 11.63
N SER A 59 -21.22 -5.52 10.65
CA SER A 59 -21.03 -6.89 10.15
C SER A 59 -19.77 -7.01 9.29
N GLU A 60 -18.97 -8.03 9.59
CA GLU A 60 -17.81 -8.45 8.78
C GLU A 60 -18.15 -9.64 7.86
N GLU A 61 -19.41 -10.06 7.81
CA GLU A 61 -19.83 -11.19 6.99
C GLU A 61 -19.61 -10.89 5.49
N PRO A 62 -18.89 -11.77 4.78
CA PRO A 62 -18.68 -11.60 3.35
C PRO A 62 -19.97 -11.92 2.57
N GLY A 63 -20.07 -11.35 1.37
CA GLY A 63 -21.14 -11.66 0.42
C GLY A 63 -22.34 -10.70 0.45
N VAL A 64 -23.32 -11.02 -0.39
CA VAL A 64 -24.51 -10.18 -0.62
C VAL A 64 -25.51 -10.34 0.52
N ARG A 65 -25.91 -9.23 1.13
CA ARG A 65 -26.91 -9.19 2.20
C ARG A 65 -27.64 -7.84 2.20
N GLN A 66 -28.73 -7.77 2.97
CA GLN A 66 -29.37 -6.50 3.29
C GLN A 66 -28.58 -5.78 4.39
N VAL A 67 -28.08 -4.59 4.09
CA VAL A 67 -27.43 -3.69 5.05
C VAL A 67 -28.50 -2.79 5.66
N LYS A 68 -28.50 -2.64 6.99
CA LYS A 68 -29.51 -1.86 7.72
C LYS A 68 -28.83 -0.83 8.60
N GLY A 69 -29.31 0.42 8.54
CA GLY A 69 -28.81 1.50 9.41
C GLY A 69 -27.38 1.94 9.11
N ALA A 70 -26.82 1.53 7.97
CA ALA A 70 -25.47 1.87 7.55
C ALA A 70 -25.45 2.37 6.10
N CYS A 71 -24.54 3.31 5.81
CA CYS A 71 -24.26 3.81 4.47
C CYS A 71 -23.17 2.98 3.79
N PHE A 72 -22.24 2.39 4.54
CA PHE A 72 -21.14 1.60 3.97
C PHE A 72 -21.00 0.26 4.69
N SER A 73 -20.52 -0.75 3.98
CA SER A 73 -20.05 -2.00 4.56
C SER A 73 -18.57 -2.21 4.23
N ARG A 74 -17.78 -2.68 5.19
CA ARG A 74 -16.39 -3.06 4.93
C ARG A 74 -16.35 -4.26 4.00
N VAL A 75 -15.45 -4.23 3.02
CA VAL A 75 -15.27 -5.34 2.07
C VAL A 75 -13.80 -5.68 1.92
N LYS A 76 -13.52 -6.94 1.57
CA LYS A 76 -12.21 -7.35 1.08
C LYS A 76 -12.33 -7.49 -0.44
N PRO A 77 -11.60 -6.68 -1.23
CA PRO A 77 -11.61 -6.84 -2.68
C PRO A 77 -11.14 -8.24 -3.09
N GLN A 78 -11.73 -8.77 -4.16
CA GLN A 78 -11.29 -10.04 -4.74
C GLN A 78 -10.08 -9.79 -5.66
N PRO A 79 -8.91 -10.40 -5.39
CA PRO A 79 -7.73 -10.17 -6.22
C PRO A 79 -7.88 -10.67 -7.66
N LEU A 80 -7.26 -9.94 -8.60
CA LEU A 80 -7.17 -10.31 -9.99
C LEU A 80 -5.93 -11.18 -10.26
N THR A 81 -6.01 -12.02 -11.28
CA THR A 81 -4.85 -12.80 -11.75
C THR A 81 -3.97 -11.93 -12.65
N LYS A 82 -2.72 -11.67 -12.22
CA LYS A 82 -1.69 -10.94 -12.99
C LYS A 82 -2.19 -9.58 -13.55
N PRO A 83 -2.60 -8.63 -12.68
CA PRO A 83 -3.04 -7.31 -13.12
C PRO A 83 -1.92 -6.56 -13.84
N ARG A 84 -2.27 -5.79 -14.85
CA ARG A 84 -1.34 -4.93 -15.61
C ARG A 84 -2.06 -3.65 -16.04
N PHE A 85 -1.31 -2.57 -16.21
CA PHE A 85 -1.84 -1.35 -16.81
C PHE A 85 -2.15 -1.56 -18.29
N VAL A 86 -3.30 -1.05 -18.71
CA VAL A 86 -3.67 -0.92 -20.14
C VAL A 86 -3.44 0.53 -20.59
N ALA A 87 -3.82 1.48 -19.74
CA ALA A 87 -3.56 2.89 -19.88
C ALA A 87 -3.46 3.54 -18.49
N VAL A 88 -2.80 4.70 -18.41
CA VAL A 88 -2.70 5.54 -17.23
C VAL A 88 -2.95 6.98 -17.67
N SER A 89 -3.74 7.74 -16.90
CA SER A 89 -3.85 9.19 -17.10
C SER A 89 -2.89 9.89 -16.15
N HIS A 90 -1.92 10.59 -16.73
CA HIS A 90 -0.94 11.38 -15.99
C HIS A 90 -1.61 12.56 -15.28
N GLU A 91 -2.63 13.17 -15.89
CA GLU A 91 -3.37 14.29 -15.32
C GLU A 91 -4.17 13.87 -14.09
N ALA A 92 -4.85 12.72 -14.14
CA ALA A 92 -5.60 12.20 -13.00
C ALA A 92 -4.68 11.87 -11.81
N LEU A 93 -3.51 11.30 -12.07
CA LEU A 93 -2.50 11.02 -11.03
C LEU A 93 -1.87 12.30 -10.48
N ALA A 94 -1.72 13.34 -11.30
CA ALA A 94 -1.22 14.64 -10.84
C ALA A 94 -2.18 15.28 -9.82
N LEU A 95 -3.49 15.05 -9.91
CA LEU A 95 -4.45 15.47 -8.88
C LEU A 95 -4.17 14.85 -7.50
N LEU A 96 -3.52 13.68 -7.49
CA LEU A 96 -3.07 12.97 -6.28
C LEU A 96 -1.63 13.31 -5.89
N GLY A 97 -0.98 14.25 -6.60
CA GLY A 97 0.42 14.59 -6.38
C GLY A 97 1.39 13.50 -6.82
N LEU A 98 0.94 12.60 -7.71
CA LEU A 98 1.73 11.48 -8.22
C LEU A 98 2.19 11.73 -9.65
N SER A 99 3.40 11.29 -9.96
CA SER A 99 3.90 11.24 -11.32
C SER A 99 3.32 10.02 -12.06
N GLY A 100 2.71 10.25 -13.21
CA GLY A 100 2.21 9.18 -14.07
C GLY A 100 3.30 8.19 -14.49
N GLU A 101 4.51 8.69 -14.78
CA GLU A 101 5.66 7.85 -15.13
C GLU A 101 6.13 6.99 -13.96
N GLU A 102 6.16 7.53 -12.75
CA GLU A 102 6.54 6.76 -11.55
C GLU A 102 5.54 5.63 -11.28
N VAL A 103 4.23 5.91 -11.40
CA VAL A 103 3.18 4.91 -11.19
C VAL A 103 3.17 3.87 -12.30
N LEU A 104 3.38 4.26 -13.57
CA LEU A 104 3.41 3.33 -14.70
C LEU A 104 4.55 2.29 -14.57
N HIS A 105 5.69 2.70 -14.00
CA HIS A 105 6.85 1.84 -13.79
C HIS A 105 6.87 1.16 -12.40
N ASP A 106 5.87 1.43 -11.56
CA ASP A 106 5.76 0.79 -10.24
C ASP A 106 5.29 -0.66 -10.38
N PRO A 107 6.10 -1.66 -9.97
CA PRO A 107 5.72 -3.07 -10.05
C PRO A 107 4.47 -3.41 -9.21
N LEU A 108 4.16 -2.64 -8.16
CA LEU A 108 2.97 -2.85 -7.32
C LEU A 108 1.77 -2.03 -7.80
N GLY A 109 1.97 -1.08 -8.71
CA GLY A 109 0.95 -0.16 -9.21
C GLY A 109 -0.34 -0.86 -9.68
N PRO A 110 -0.25 -1.88 -10.55
CA PRO A 110 -1.43 -2.60 -11.03
C PRO A 110 -2.19 -3.34 -9.92
N GLU A 111 -1.48 -3.88 -8.92
CA GLU A 111 -2.12 -4.59 -7.81
C GLU A 111 -2.87 -3.64 -6.89
N TYR A 112 -2.27 -2.48 -6.58
CA TYR A 112 -2.88 -1.47 -5.73
C TYR A 112 -4.10 -0.82 -6.39
N LEU A 113 -3.97 -0.36 -7.64
CA LEU A 113 -5.05 0.35 -8.33
C LEU A 113 -6.19 -0.57 -8.78
N SER A 114 -5.96 -1.88 -8.88
CA SER A 114 -7.04 -2.85 -9.12
C SER A 114 -7.70 -3.35 -7.82
N GLY A 115 -7.24 -2.92 -6.65
CA GLY A 115 -7.66 -3.46 -5.36
C GLY A 115 -7.18 -4.88 -5.07
N SER A 116 -6.33 -5.49 -5.91
CA SER A 116 -5.76 -6.82 -5.64
C SER A 116 -4.84 -6.82 -4.41
N ARG A 117 -4.31 -5.64 -4.08
CA ARG A 117 -3.56 -5.37 -2.87
C ARG A 117 -4.12 -4.10 -2.22
N VAL A 118 -4.25 -4.11 -0.89
CA VAL A 118 -4.75 -2.95 -0.13
C VAL A 118 -3.59 -2.00 0.12
N MET A 119 -3.76 -0.73 -0.27
CA MET A 119 -2.77 0.32 -0.01
C MET A 119 -2.70 0.65 1.49
N PRO A 120 -1.52 0.99 2.03
CA PRO A 120 -1.41 1.47 3.41
C PRO A 120 -2.36 2.64 3.70
N GLY A 121 -3.10 2.57 4.80
CA GLY A 121 -4.07 3.61 5.20
C GLY A 121 -5.41 3.58 4.43
N SER A 122 -5.49 2.88 3.30
CA SER A 122 -6.73 2.66 2.57
C SER A 122 -7.69 1.77 3.35
N GLN A 123 -8.98 1.98 3.13
CA GLN A 123 -10.04 1.37 3.91
C GLN A 123 -11.17 0.89 2.99
N PRO A 124 -11.02 -0.29 2.36
CA PRO A 124 -11.95 -0.75 1.36
C PRO A 124 -13.39 -0.93 1.90
N ALA A 125 -14.36 -0.43 1.15
CA ALA A 125 -15.77 -0.48 1.49
C ALA A 125 -16.66 -0.57 0.24
N ALA A 126 -17.94 -0.90 0.45
CA ALA A 126 -18.99 -0.83 -0.55
C ALA A 126 -20.11 0.10 -0.04
N HIS A 127 -20.55 1.03 -0.88
CA HIS A 127 -21.65 1.93 -0.55
C HIS A 127 -22.99 1.19 -0.64
N CYS A 128 -23.85 1.43 0.34
CA CYS A 128 -25.24 0.98 0.40
C CYS A 128 -26.14 2.15 0.03
N TYR A 129 -26.89 2.00 -1.05
CA TYR A 129 -27.82 3.01 -1.52
C TYR A 129 -29.10 2.35 -2.07
N CYS A 130 -30.09 3.13 -2.46
CA CYS A 130 -31.30 2.63 -3.09
C CYS A 130 -31.67 3.53 -4.28
N GLY A 131 -32.66 3.11 -5.07
CA GLY A 131 -33.08 3.93 -6.21
C GLY A 131 -34.28 3.38 -6.94
N HIS A 132 -34.76 4.18 -7.88
CA HIS A 132 -35.77 3.76 -8.84
C HIS A 132 -35.07 3.30 -10.12
N GLN A 133 -35.44 2.13 -10.62
CA GLN A 133 -35.00 1.61 -11.92
C GLN A 133 -36.23 1.36 -12.78
N PHE A 134 -36.19 1.82 -14.03
CA PHE A 134 -37.29 1.67 -14.99
C PHE A 134 -38.66 2.16 -14.45
N GLY A 135 -38.65 3.25 -13.68
CA GLY A 135 -39.86 3.86 -13.11
C GLY A 135 -40.45 3.14 -11.88
N GLN A 136 -39.79 2.12 -11.35
CA GLN A 136 -40.21 1.40 -10.14
C GLN A 136 -39.13 1.47 -9.06
N PHE A 137 -39.52 1.49 -7.79
CA PHE A 137 -38.56 1.43 -6.68
C PHE A 137 -37.91 0.04 -6.63
N ALA A 138 -36.59 -0.02 -6.78
CA ALA A 138 -35.83 -1.27 -6.86
C ALA A 138 -35.43 -1.83 -5.47
N GLY A 139 -35.77 -1.12 -4.39
CA GLY A 139 -35.31 -1.47 -3.04
C GLY A 139 -33.84 -1.10 -2.82
N GLN A 140 -33.17 -1.86 -1.95
CA GLN A 140 -31.76 -1.66 -1.64
C GLN A 140 -30.88 -2.13 -2.80
N LEU A 141 -30.01 -1.24 -3.25
CA LEU A 141 -28.91 -1.46 -4.19
C LEU A 141 -27.58 -1.31 -3.43
N GLY A 142 -26.49 -1.16 -4.16
CA GLY A 142 -25.18 -0.88 -3.60
C GLY A 142 -24.09 -1.06 -4.64
N ASP A 143 -22.85 -0.86 -4.21
CA ASP A 143 -21.65 -1.12 -5.00
C ASP A 143 -21.42 -2.64 -5.15
N GLY A 144 -22.23 -3.30 -5.97
CA GLY A 144 -22.15 -4.76 -6.16
C GLY A 144 -20.96 -5.24 -7.00
N ALA A 145 -20.36 -4.33 -7.78
CA ALA A 145 -19.22 -4.61 -8.66
C ALA A 145 -18.16 -3.49 -8.64
N ALA A 146 -18.28 -2.56 -7.69
CA ALA A 146 -17.33 -1.48 -7.45
C ALA A 146 -16.81 -1.60 -6.01
N CYS A 147 -15.63 -1.04 -5.75
CA CYS A 147 -15.08 -0.97 -4.41
C CYS A 147 -14.51 0.42 -4.18
N TYR A 148 -15.01 1.07 -3.13
CA TYR A 148 -14.38 2.26 -2.58
C TYR A 148 -13.06 1.82 -1.93
N LEU A 149 -11.91 2.32 -2.40
CA LEU A 149 -10.60 1.97 -1.85
C LEU A 149 -10.20 2.87 -0.67
N GLY A 150 -10.63 4.12 -0.69
CA GLY A 150 -10.29 5.13 0.31
C GLY A 150 -10.38 6.56 -0.22
N GLU A 151 -10.27 7.52 0.70
CA GLU A 151 -10.14 8.95 0.39
C GLU A 151 -8.76 9.41 0.80
N VAL A 152 -8.05 10.03 -0.13
CA VAL A 152 -6.73 10.63 0.08
C VAL A 152 -6.88 12.13 0.31
N LYS A 153 -6.00 12.70 1.15
CA LYS A 153 -5.95 14.14 1.33
C LYS A 153 -5.49 14.81 0.04
N VAL A 154 -6.08 15.98 -0.22
CA VAL A 154 -5.64 16.85 -1.31
C VAL A 154 -4.16 17.20 -1.09
N PRO A 155 -3.27 16.96 -2.06
CA PRO A 155 -1.86 17.33 -1.96
C PRO A 155 -1.69 18.85 -1.76
N ALA A 156 -0.63 19.25 -1.08
CA ALA A 156 -0.33 20.66 -0.87
C ALA A 156 -0.13 21.38 -2.23
N GLY A 157 -0.85 22.48 -2.44
CA GLY A 157 -0.78 23.26 -3.68
C GLY A 157 -1.75 22.83 -4.78
N GLN A 158 -2.51 21.75 -4.59
CA GLN A 158 -3.60 21.35 -5.49
C GLN A 158 -4.87 22.12 -5.12
N ASP A 159 -5.63 22.57 -6.12
CA ASP A 159 -6.94 23.20 -5.90
C ASP A 159 -7.93 22.17 -5.30
N PRO A 160 -8.42 22.39 -4.06
CA PRO A 160 -9.38 21.49 -3.46
C PRO A 160 -10.71 21.40 -4.22
N GLU A 161 -11.08 22.42 -5.02
CA GLU A 161 -12.36 22.43 -5.75
C GLU A 161 -12.36 21.44 -6.92
N LEU A 162 -11.24 21.28 -7.63
CA LEU A 162 -11.10 20.33 -8.75
C LEU A 162 -11.38 18.87 -8.35
N LEU A 163 -11.11 18.53 -7.10
CA LEU A 163 -11.35 17.18 -6.57
C LEU A 163 -12.75 17.01 -5.96
N ARG A 164 -13.50 18.10 -5.76
CA ARG A 164 -14.86 18.03 -5.22
C ARG A 164 -15.89 17.76 -6.30
N GLU A 165 -15.66 18.19 -7.55
CA GLU A 165 -16.61 18.01 -8.64
C GLU A 165 -16.92 16.53 -8.97
N SER A 166 -16.04 15.58 -8.61
CA SER A 166 -16.31 14.14 -8.79
C SER A 166 -17.00 13.47 -7.60
N SER A 167 -17.12 14.16 -6.45
CA SER A 167 -17.88 13.66 -5.31
C SER A 167 -19.34 14.07 -5.48
N SER A 168 -20.22 13.09 -5.62
CA SER A 168 -21.67 13.19 -5.77
C SER A 168 -22.35 13.96 -4.63
N SER A 169 -22.09 15.27 -4.55
CA SER A 169 -22.51 16.18 -3.49
C SER A 169 -23.40 17.27 -4.07
N HIS A 170 -24.34 16.88 -4.91
CA HIS A 170 -25.57 17.64 -5.12
C HIS A 170 -26.68 16.64 -4.79
N VAL A 171 -27.00 16.54 -3.50
CA VAL A 171 -28.24 15.93 -3.02
C VAL A 171 -29.38 16.84 -3.44
#